data_AF-A0A0S4QYB1-F1
#
_entry.id   AF-A0A0S4QYB1-F1
#
_cell.length_a   1.000
_cell.length_b   1.000
_cell.length_c   1.000
_cell.angle_alpha   90.00
_cell.angle_beta   90.00
_cell.angle_gamma   90.00
#
_symmetry.space_group_name_H-M   'P 1'
#
loop_
_entity.id
_entity.type
_entity.pdbx_description
1 polymer ?
#
loop_
_entity_poly.entity_id
_entity_poly.type
_entity_poly.pdbx_seq_one_letter_code
_entity_poly.pdbx_strand_id
1 'polypeptide(L)'
;MSLLGWRQWAVDGDGLLRPAWTPWSPFPTGLLLWRPDGLTEACCLRTETGRQAPHERTPADDCVCGLYAWRNSALLAAARRPRWTRYPCVVGVARLGGRVIIAERGYRAERGYPVAVFDPRGRVSPRYSVARYRRWSALVAEWDEQGDQPPPHRTHSKH
;
A
#
# COMPACT_ATOMS: atom_id res chain seq x y z
N MET A 1 11.19 5.78 -10.45
CA MET A 1 11.76 5.41 -9.13
C MET A 1 10.67 4.70 -8.35
N SER A 2 11.00 3.63 -7.64
CA SER A 2 10.05 2.92 -6.77
C SER A 2 10.63 2.80 -5.37
N LEU A 3 9.81 2.93 -4.33
CA LEU A 3 10.23 2.84 -2.94
C LEU A 3 9.38 1.82 -2.18
N LEU A 4 9.89 1.34 -1.06
CA LEU A 4 9.16 0.44 -0.16
C LEU A 4 8.41 1.26 0.90
N GLY A 5 7.23 0.79 1.25
CA GLY A 5 6.43 1.36 2.33
C GLY A 5 5.67 0.30 3.10
N TRP A 6 5.50 0.54 4.39
CA TRP A 6 4.81 -0.36 5.31
C TRP A 6 3.31 -0.09 5.32
N ARG A 7 2.49 -1.13 5.22
CA ARG A 7 1.05 -0.96 5.05
C ARG A 7 0.25 -1.94 5.88
N GLN A 8 -0.97 -1.50 6.21
CA GLN A 8 -2.03 -2.33 6.73
C GLN A 8 -3.13 -2.50 5.68
N TRP A 9 -3.62 -3.73 5.54
CA TRP A 9 -4.75 -4.08 4.68
C TRP A 9 -5.82 -4.78 5.49
N ALA A 10 -7.08 -4.53 5.13
CA ALA A 10 -8.17 -5.41 5.49
C ALA A 10 -8.17 -6.60 4.51
N VAL A 11 -8.52 -7.80 4.99
CA VAL A 11 -8.58 -9.01 4.17
C VAL A 11 -10.01 -9.48 4.08
N ASP A 12 -10.59 -9.45 2.87
CA ASP A 12 -11.97 -9.87 2.67
C ASP A 12 -12.14 -11.40 2.68
N GLY A 13 -13.38 -11.88 2.45
CA GLY A 13 -13.70 -13.31 2.50
C GLY A 13 -12.97 -14.17 1.46
N ASP A 14 -12.51 -13.56 0.37
CA ASP A 14 -11.75 -14.22 -0.70
C ASP A 14 -10.23 -14.15 -0.47
N GLY A 15 -9.83 -13.59 0.68
CA GLY A 15 -8.43 -13.35 1.01
C GLY A 15 -7.81 -12.17 0.27
N LEU A 16 -8.62 -11.27 -0.30
CA LEU A 16 -8.13 -10.14 -1.07
C LEU A 16 -7.87 -8.92 -0.20
N LEU A 17 -6.81 -8.20 -0.54
CA LEU A 17 -6.31 -7.05 0.19
C LEU A 17 -7.10 -5.78 -0.17
N ARG A 18 -7.72 -5.18 0.85
CA ARG A 18 -8.51 -3.96 0.79
C ARG A 18 -7.83 -2.82 1.55
N PRO A 19 -8.11 -1.55 1.24
CA PRO A 19 -7.61 -0.43 2.02
C PRO A 19 -8.14 -0.53 3.45
N ALA A 20 -7.23 -0.48 4.42
CA ALA A 20 -7.61 -0.48 5.84
C ALA A 20 -7.99 0.94 6.33
N TRP A 21 -7.50 1.99 5.69
CA TRP A 21 -7.45 3.34 6.26
C TRP A 21 -8.45 4.36 5.69
N THR A 22 -9.24 4.02 4.69
CA THR A 22 -10.17 4.97 4.08
C THR A 22 -11.42 5.14 4.97
N PRO A 23 -11.70 6.36 5.48
CA PRO A 23 -12.82 6.65 6.38
C PRO A 23 -14.18 6.63 5.70
N TRP A 24 -14.24 6.24 4.42
CA TRP A 24 -15.47 6.15 3.64
C TRP A 24 -15.91 4.69 3.61
N SER A 25 -17.18 4.50 3.97
CA SER A 25 -18.11 3.37 3.79
C SER A 25 -17.66 2.15 2.97
N PRO A 26 -18.22 0.96 3.23
CA PRO A 26 -17.89 -0.26 2.49
C PRO A 26 -17.90 0.01 0.99
N PHE A 27 -16.71 0.00 0.42
CA PHE A 27 -16.57 0.21 -1.01
C PHE A 27 -17.21 -0.99 -1.75
N PRO A 28 -17.79 -0.77 -2.94
CA PRO A 28 -18.29 -1.86 -3.76
C PRO A 28 -17.26 -2.98 -3.91
N THR A 29 -17.73 -4.22 -4.00
CA THR A 29 -16.86 -5.39 -4.23
C THR A 29 -15.99 -5.14 -5.47
N GLY A 30 -14.68 -5.08 -5.26
CA GLY A 30 -13.68 -4.82 -6.32
C GLY A 30 -13.06 -3.42 -6.31
N LEU A 31 -13.68 -2.46 -5.63
CA LEU A 31 -13.16 -1.11 -5.54
C LEU A 31 -11.95 -1.02 -4.60
N LEU A 32 -10.94 -0.23 -5.01
CA LEU A 32 -9.68 0.02 -4.29
C LEU A 32 -8.93 -1.26 -3.88
N LEU A 33 -9.19 -2.37 -4.58
CA LEU A 33 -8.53 -3.64 -4.37
C LEU A 33 -7.03 -3.50 -4.66
N TRP A 34 -6.21 -3.96 -3.72
CA TRP A 34 -4.82 -4.23 -4.05
C TRP A 34 -4.78 -5.49 -4.90
N ARG A 35 -4.42 -5.30 -6.16
CA ARG A 35 -4.52 -6.30 -7.21
C ARG A 35 -3.60 -7.50 -6.96
N PRO A 36 -4.12 -8.74 -7.00
CA PRO A 36 -3.29 -9.93 -6.88
C PRO A 36 -2.45 -10.20 -8.13
N ASP A 37 -2.93 -9.75 -9.30
CA ASP A 37 -2.25 -9.90 -10.59
C ASP A 37 -1.20 -8.82 -10.87
N GLY A 38 -0.94 -7.93 -9.89
CA GLY A 38 0.19 -7.01 -9.95
C GLY A 38 -0.16 -5.58 -9.53
N LEU A 39 0.12 -4.64 -10.43
CA LEU A 39 0.14 -3.22 -10.14
C LEU A 39 -1.25 -2.66 -9.86
N THR A 40 -1.45 -2.09 -8.69
CA THR A 40 -2.64 -1.32 -8.33
C THR A 40 -2.38 0.16 -8.64
N GLU A 41 -3.37 0.83 -9.23
CA GLU A 41 -3.34 2.28 -9.45
C GLU A 41 -4.34 2.99 -8.55
N ALA A 42 -3.99 4.18 -8.08
CA ALA A 42 -4.85 5.02 -7.28
C ALA A 42 -5.90 5.67 -8.18
N CYS A 43 -7.16 5.46 -7.83
CA CYS A 43 -8.28 6.14 -8.47
C CYS A 43 -8.86 7.20 -7.53
N CYS A 44 -9.30 8.33 -8.09
CA CYS A 44 -10.10 9.26 -7.32
C CYS A 44 -11.55 8.82 -7.24
N LEU A 45 -12.10 8.97 -6.03
CA LEU A 45 -13.49 8.68 -5.74
C LEU A 45 -14.37 9.94 -5.72
N ARG A 46 -13.76 11.13 -5.80
CA ARG A 46 -14.49 12.37 -6.03
C ARG A 46 -14.66 12.58 -7.52
N THR A 47 -15.89 12.48 -8.00
CA THR A 47 -16.30 13.04 -9.29
C THR A 47 -17.59 13.82 -9.07
N GLU A 48 -17.86 14.80 -9.92
CA GLU A 48 -19.13 15.56 -9.94
C GLU A 48 -20.35 14.64 -10.20
N THR A 49 -20.14 13.39 -10.63
CA THR A 49 -21.18 12.46 -11.10
C THR A 49 -21.16 11.08 -10.42
N GLY A 50 -20.33 10.87 -9.38
CA GLY A 50 -20.29 9.61 -8.62
C GLY A 50 -19.67 8.40 -9.35
N ARG A 51 -19.12 8.58 -10.56
CA ARG A 51 -18.38 7.53 -11.29
C ARG A 51 -16.90 7.53 -10.92
N GLN A 52 -16.28 6.36 -10.90
CA GLN A 52 -14.84 6.21 -10.76
C GLN A 52 -14.19 6.68 -12.06
N ALA A 53 -13.52 7.82 -12.03
CA ALA A 53 -12.73 8.29 -13.16
C ALA A 53 -11.25 8.23 -12.77
N PRO A 54 -10.40 7.47 -13.48
CA PRO A 54 -8.98 7.77 -13.48
C PRO A 54 -8.84 9.19 -14.04
N HIS A 55 -8.26 10.12 -13.29
CA HIS A 55 -7.97 11.46 -13.78
C HIS A 55 -6.58 11.89 -13.33
N GLU A 56 -6.00 12.81 -14.08
CA GLU A 56 -4.58 13.20 -14.09
C GLU A 56 -4.01 13.66 -12.73
N ARG A 57 -4.87 13.98 -11.74
CA ARG A 57 -4.48 14.61 -10.47
C ARG A 57 -4.21 13.62 -9.34
N THR A 58 -3.43 12.58 -9.60
CA THR A 58 -2.84 11.70 -8.58
C THR A 58 -1.31 11.73 -8.68
N PRO A 59 -0.61 11.68 -7.54
CA PRO A 59 -0.81 12.51 -6.36
C PRO A 59 -0.27 13.92 -6.65
N ALA A 60 -1.16 14.87 -6.89
CA ALA A 60 -0.88 16.29 -6.71
C ALA A 60 -1.06 16.65 -5.23
N ASP A 61 -0.45 17.74 -4.74
CA ASP A 61 -0.50 18.12 -3.32
C ASP A 61 -1.93 18.42 -2.83
N ASP A 62 -2.77 18.95 -3.73
CA ASP A 62 -4.18 19.31 -3.49
C ASP A 62 -5.14 18.09 -3.50
N CYS A 63 -4.69 16.96 -4.02
CA CYS A 63 -5.47 15.72 -4.06
C CYS A 63 -5.27 14.92 -2.78
N VAL A 64 -6.25 14.11 -2.37
CA VAL A 64 -6.12 13.15 -1.24
C VAL A 64 -6.22 11.69 -1.69
N CYS A 65 -6.37 11.46 -2.99
CA CYS A 65 -6.38 10.12 -3.57
C CYS A 65 -4.94 9.57 -3.65
N GLY A 66 -4.77 8.29 -3.38
CA GLY A 66 -3.45 7.67 -3.44
C GLY A 66 -3.34 6.36 -2.66
N LEU A 67 -2.27 5.64 -2.94
CA LEU A 67 -1.84 4.49 -2.16
C LEU A 67 -0.89 4.96 -1.06
N TYR A 68 -1.38 4.91 0.17
CA TYR A 68 -0.63 5.34 1.35
C TYR A 68 0.26 4.24 1.93
N ALA A 69 1.43 4.58 2.45
CA ALA A 69 2.21 3.65 3.25
C ALA A 69 3.00 4.40 4.32
N TRP A 70 3.27 3.74 5.44
CA TRP A 70 4.17 4.23 6.48
C TRP A 70 5.61 4.09 6.04
N ARG A 71 6.46 4.97 6.56
CA ARG A 71 7.88 5.01 6.20
C ARG A 71 8.66 3.79 6.70
N ASN A 72 8.35 3.31 7.90
CA ASN A 72 9.03 2.19 8.55
C ASN A 72 8.06 1.35 9.39
N SER A 73 8.54 0.18 9.82
CA SER A 73 7.75 -0.75 10.62
C SER A 73 7.32 -0.18 11.98
N ALA A 74 8.16 0.66 12.61
CA ALA A 74 7.87 1.27 13.91
C ALA A 74 6.69 2.24 13.86
N LEU A 75 6.62 3.10 12.84
CA LEU A 75 5.51 4.01 12.62
C LEU A 75 4.20 3.25 12.34
N LEU A 76 4.27 2.18 11.55
CA LEU A 76 3.12 1.31 11.32
C LEU A 76 2.68 0.63 12.63
N ALA A 77 3.61 0.13 13.45
CA ALA A 77 3.30 -0.55 14.71
C ALA A 77 2.64 0.39 15.73
N ALA A 78 3.03 1.68 15.73
CA ALA A 78 2.42 2.72 16.54
C ALA A 78 1.06 3.21 15.98
N ALA A 79 0.73 2.91 14.72
CA ALA A 79 -0.51 3.35 14.11
C ALA A 79 -1.73 2.63 14.70
N ARG A 80 -2.81 3.38 14.94
CA ARG A 80 -4.07 2.82 15.44
C ARG A 80 -4.63 1.81 14.44
N ARG A 81 -4.99 0.61 14.92
CA ARG A 81 -5.75 -0.33 14.08
C ARG A 81 -7.10 0.31 13.68
N PRO A 82 -7.51 0.20 12.41
CA PRO A 82 -8.80 0.67 11.95
C PRO A 82 -9.91 -0.06 12.71
N ARG A 83 -10.86 0.72 13.24
CA ARG A 83 -12.01 0.20 13.99
C ARG A 83 -13.28 0.08 13.15
N TRP A 84 -13.24 0.57 11.92
CA TRP A 84 -14.42 0.65 11.02
C TRP A 84 -14.55 -0.53 10.06
N THR A 85 -13.57 -1.43 10.02
CA THR A 85 -13.66 -2.64 9.19
C THR A 85 -13.99 -3.86 10.06
N ARG A 86 -14.97 -4.64 9.64
CA ARG A 86 -15.27 -5.97 10.21
C ARG A 86 -14.27 -7.04 9.77
N TYR A 87 -13.49 -6.76 8.73
CA TYR A 87 -12.54 -7.71 8.16
C TYR A 87 -11.27 -7.78 9.00
N PRO A 88 -10.67 -8.98 9.12
CA PRO A 88 -9.36 -9.10 9.73
C PRO A 88 -8.33 -8.24 9.00
N CYS A 89 -7.43 -7.62 9.76
CA CYS A 89 -6.33 -6.87 9.18
C CYS A 89 -5.04 -7.67 9.19
N VAL A 90 -4.25 -7.49 8.12
CA VAL A 90 -2.85 -7.93 8.03
C VAL A 90 -1.98 -6.72 7.75
N VAL A 91 -0.68 -6.86 8.00
CA VAL A 91 0.32 -5.84 7.69
C VAL A 91 1.39 -6.41 6.77
N GLY A 92 2.17 -5.53 6.16
CA GLY A 92 3.27 -5.94 5.32
C GLY A 92 3.89 -4.77 4.57
N VAL A 93 4.50 -5.10 3.44
CA VAL A 93 5.30 -4.16 2.66
C VAL A 93 4.71 -4.06 1.27
N ALA A 94 4.59 -2.82 0.78
CA ALA A 94 4.21 -2.49 -0.58
C ALA A 94 5.39 -1.85 -1.29
N ARG A 95 5.56 -2.20 -2.57
CA ARG A 95 6.34 -1.37 -3.47
C ARG A 95 5.43 -0.29 -4.03
N LEU A 96 5.91 0.95 -3.99
CA LEU A 96 5.20 2.15 -4.43
C LEU A 96 5.93 2.77 -5.63
N GLY A 97 5.17 3.31 -6.58
CA GLY A 97 5.71 3.88 -7.82
C GLY A 97 4.73 4.81 -8.52
N GLY A 98 5.06 5.15 -9.77
CA GLY A 98 4.46 6.29 -10.46
C GLY A 98 4.97 7.59 -9.85
N ARG A 99 4.10 8.60 -9.72
CA ARG A 99 4.39 9.77 -8.89
C ARG A 99 4.18 9.44 -7.41
N VAL A 100 5.15 9.80 -6.56
CA VAL A 100 5.14 9.53 -5.12
C VAL A 100 5.42 10.82 -4.36
N ILE A 101 4.53 11.17 -3.43
CA ILE A 101 4.73 12.25 -2.46
C ILE A 101 5.31 11.64 -1.19
N ILE A 102 6.42 12.21 -0.73
CA ILE A 102 7.08 11.85 0.52
C ILE A 102 6.62 12.84 1.59
N ALA A 103 5.99 12.31 2.63
CA ALA A 103 5.58 13.05 3.82
C ALA A 103 6.38 12.57 5.03
N GLU A 104 6.33 13.33 6.12
CA GLU A 104 7.08 13.04 7.35
C GLU A 104 6.90 11.59 7.84
N ARG A 105 5.65 11.10 7.85
CA ARG A 105 5.29 9.79 8.40
C ARG A 105 5.24 8.66 7.35
N GLY A 106 5.38 8.97 6.08
CA GLY A 106 5.18 7.99 5.03
C GLY A 106 5.00 8.56 3.65
N TYR A 107 4.29 7.80 2.82
CA TYR A 107 4.24 8.01 1.38
C TYR A 107 2.81 8.02 0.89
N ARG A 108 2.58 8.76 -0.20
CA ARG A 108 1.38 8.66 -1.03
C ARG A 108 1.79 8.46 -2.48
N ALA A 109 1.37 7.34 -3.07
CA ALA A 109 1.78 6.97 -4.42
C ALA A 109 0.59 6.82 -5.37
N GLU A 110 0.87 7.06 -6.66
CA GLU A 110 -0.04 6.75 -7.77
C GLU A 110 -0.21 5.24 -7.94
N ARG A 111 0.86 4.46 -7.80
CA ARG A 111 0.84 3.02 -8.08
C ARG A 111 1.53 2.22 -7.01
N GLY A 112 1.17 0.95 -6.90
CA GLY A 112 1.83 0.04 -5.97
C GLY A 112 1.27 -1.36 -5.96
N TYR A 113 2.02 -2.28 -5.37
CA TYR A 113 1.62 -3.67 -5.22
C TYR A 113 2.25 -4.24 -3.95
N PRO A 114 1.60 -5.21 -3.29
CA PRO A 114 2.17 -5.84 -2.11
C PRO A 114 3.38 -6.69 -2.51
N VAL A 115 4.42 -6.73 -1.68
CA VAL A 115 5.60 -7.58 -1.89
C VAL A 115 5.82 -8.56 -0.74
N ALA A 116 5.33 -8.21 0.45
CA ALA A 116 5.42 -9.08 1.62
C ALA A 116 4.22 -8.88 2.56
N VAL A 117 3.83 -9.94 3.27
CA VAL A 117 2.75 -9.90 4.28
C VAL A 117 3.13 -10.68 5.53
N PHE A 118 2.81 -10.10 6.69
CA PHE A 118 2.71 -10.82 7.95
C PHE A 118 1.28 -11.38 8.08
N ASP A 119 1.16 -12.68 7.84
CA ASP A 119 -0.11 -13.39 7.81
C ASP A 119 0.01 -14.69 8.62
N PRO A 120 -0.02 -14.62 9.96
CA PRO A 120 0.15 -15.80 10.81
C PRO A 120 -1.00 -16.81 10.68
N ARG A 121 -2.16 -16.39 10.13
CA ARG A 121 -3.37 -17.21 10.03
C ARG A 121 -3.69 -17.68 8.61
N GLY A 122 -2.91 -17.29 7.61
CA GLY A 122 -3.06 -17.77 6.23
C GLY A 122 -4.31 -17.21 5.55
N ARG A 123 -4.66 -15.96 5.86
CA ARG A 123 -5.86 -15.29 5.38
C ARG A 123 -5.68 -14.71 3.97
N VAL A 124 -4.46 -14.35 3.59
CA VAL A 124 -4.20 -13.68 2.31
C VAL A 124 -4.21 -14.72 1.19
N SER A 125 -5.01 -14.47 0.15
CA SER A 125 -5.21 -15.35 -1.00
C SER A 125 -3.88 -15.78 -1.63
N PRO A 126 -3.70 -17.05 -2.07
CA PRO A 126 -2.50 -17.49 -2.77
C PRO A 126 -2.31 -16.82 -4.14
N ARG A 127 -3.33 -16.11 -4.65
CA ARG A 127 -3.24 -15.32 -5.89
C ARG A 127 -2.21 -14.20 -5.82
N TYR A 128 -1.83 -13.77 -4.61
CA TYR A 128 -0.76 -12.79 -4.42
C TYR A 128 0.62 -13.47 -4.47
N SER A 129 1.44 -13.07 -5.43
CA SER A 129 2.88 -13.38 -5.48
C SER A 129 3.65 -12.49 -4.50
N VAL A 130 3.59 -12.83 -3.21
CA VAL A 130 4.20 -12.09 -2.11
C VAL A 130 4.95 -13.02 -1.17
N ALA A 131 6.01 -12.51 -0.54
CA ALA A 131 6.67 -13.19 0.55
C ALA A 131 5.72 -13.25 1.78
N ARG A 132 5.66 -14.41 2.44
CA ARG A 132 4.70 -14.67 3.52
C ARG A 132 5.40 -15.03 4.81
N TYR A 133 5.12 -14.25 5.85
CA TYR A 133 5.75 -14.40 7.15
C TYR A 133 4.71 -14.79 8.19
N ARG A 134 5.05 -15.80 9.00
CA ARG A 134 4.28 -16.21 10.19
C ARG A 134 4.75 -15.52 11.47
N ARG A 135 5.93 -14.88 11.44
CA ARG A 135 6.53 -14.14 12.55
C ARG A 135 6.79 -12.70 12.13
N TRP A 136 6.33 -11.75 12.94
CA TRP A 136 6.51 -10.32 12.68
C TRP A 136 8.00 -9.94 12.62
N SER A 137 8.80 -10.44 13.56
CA SER A 137 10.25 -10.16 13.62
C SER A 137 10.99 -10.58 12.35
N ALA A 138 10.59 -11.70 11.72
CA ALA A 138 11.21 -12.17 10.48
C ALA A 138 10.90 -11.23 9.30
N LEU A 139 9.66 -10.73 9.22
CA LEU A 139 9.30 -9.73 8.21
C LEU A 139 10.08 -8.43 8.42
N VAL A 140 10.16 -7.95 9.65
CA VAL A 140 10.89 -6.71 9.97
C VAL A 140 12.37 -6.83 9.63
N ALA A 141 13.03 -7.90 10.07
CA ALA A 141 14.45 -8.12 9.84
C ALA A 141 14.81 -8.09 8.35
N GLU A 142 13.96 -8.65 7.48
CA GLU A 142 14.24 -8.67 6.05
C GLU A 142 13.94 -7.34 5.33
N TRP A 143 12.89 -6.63 5.75
CA TRP A 143 12.35 -5.53 4.95
C TRP A 143 12.60 -4.13 5.50
N ASP A 144 12.92 -3.94 6.79
CA ASP A 144 13.26 -2.61 7.31
C ASP A 144 14.60 -2.12 6.73
N GLU A 145 15.58 -3.01 6.56
CA GLU A 145 16.90 -2.68 6.01
C GLU A 145 16.84 -2.29 4.52
N GLN A 146 15.84 -2.79 3.79
CA GLN A 146 15.66 -2.52 2.35
C GLN A 146 14.94 -1.18 2.09
N GLY A 147 14.25 -0.62 3.08
CA GLY A 147 13.49 0.62 2.96
C GLY A 147 14.33 1.89 2.96
N ASP A 148 15.57 1.80 3.44
CA ASP A 148 16.47 2.95 3.66
C ASP A 148 17.56 3.09 2.59
N GLN A 149 17.55 2.25 1.54
CA GLN A 149 18.48 2.43 0.43
C GLN A 149 18.09 3.67 -0.38
N PRO A 150 18.94 4.73 -0.42
CA PRO A 150 18.75 5.81 -1.35
C PRO A 150 18.77 5.26 -2.78
N PRO A 151 18.05 5.88 -3.73
CA PRO A 151 18.12 5.45 -5.12
C PRO A 151 19.58 5.46 -5.58
N PRO A 152 20.02 4.49 -6.40
CA PRO A 152 21.35 4.55 -6.98
C PRO A 152 21.49 5.87 -7.73
N HIS A 153 22.48 6.69 -7.33
CA HIS A 153 22.81 7.92 -8.01
C HIS A 153 23.02 7.59 -9.49
N ARG A 154 22.16 8.13 -10.36
CA ARG A 154 22.44 8.13 -11.80
C ARG A 154 23.63 9.05 -12.02
N THR A 155 24.82 8.46 -12.17
CA THR A 155 25.95 9.13 -12.81
C THR A 155 25.52 9.45 -14.24
N HIS A 156 25.19 10.70 -14.49
CA HIS A 156 25.06 11.22 -15.84
C HIS A 156 26.45 11.23 -16.49
N SER A 157 26.81 10.16 -17.19
CA SER A 157 27.86 10.24 -18.20
C SER A 157 27.29 11.03 -19.39
N LYS A 158 27.77 12.26 -19.54
CA LYS A 158 27.66 13.00 -20.79
C LYS A 158 28.65 12.38 -21.78
N HIS A 159 28.14 11.84 -22.89
CA HIS A 159 28.85 11.76 -24.16
C HIS A 159 27.92 12.24 -25.26
#